data_AF-A0A9Q0D7Q1-F1
#
_entry.id   AF-A0A9Q0D7Q1-F1
#
_cell.length_a   1.000
_cell.length_b   1.000
_cell.length_c   1.000
_cell.angle_alpha   90.00
_cell.angle_beta   90.00
_cell.angle_gamma   90.00
#
_symmetry.space_group_name_H-M   'P 1'
#
loop_
_entity.id
_entity.type
_entity.pdbx_description
1 polymer ?
#
loop_
_entity_poly.entity_id
_entity_poly.type
_entity_poly.pdbx_seq_one_letter_code
_entity_poly.pdbx_strand_id
1 'polypeptide(L)'
;MAYRATKHSATGFTPNFMMFGREVSEPVDLVAGLPQDSDTLPSAPEYVQQTRERLELTHEITRDALGESVKHVKRQYDKNCYRTQYQIGDAVWYLIKGTQRVKNKVRKFLPAYEGPYFILGHLDDLVHGTQTRGSRADILRPPT
;
A
#
# COMPACT_ATOMS: atom_id res chain seq x y z
N MET A 1 -10.68 6.70 16.58
CA MET A 1 -10.93 6.28 15.19
C MET A 1 -10.79 7.45 14.20
N ALA A 2 -9.74 8.29 14.29
CA ALA A 2 -9.64 9.49 13.44
C ALA A 2 -9.44 9.15 11.96
N TYR A 3 -8.52 8.25 11.63
CA TYR A 3 -8.15 7.92 10.25
C TYR A 3 -9.30 7.38 9.40
N ARG A 4 -10.25 6.66 10.01
CA ARG A 4 -11.41 6.07 9.29
C ARG A 4 -12.54 7.06 9.05
N ALA A 5 -12.62 8.11 9.87
CA ALA A 5 -13.58 9.20 9.77
C ALA A 5 -13.02 10.45 9.06
N THR A 6 -11.74 10.45 8.66
CA THR A 6 -11.16 11.53 7.86
C THR A 6 -11.15 11.17 6.39
N LYS A 7 -11.42 12.17 5.54
CA LYS A 7 -11.35 12.00 4.08
C LYS A 7 -9.91 11.79 3.67
N HIS A 8 -9.65 10.76 2.89
CA HIS A 8 -8.31 10.49 2.39
C HIS A 8 -8.09 11.20 1.05
N SER A 9 -6.95 11.87 0.89
CA SER A 9 -6.68 12.74 -0.27
C SER A 9 -6.71 12.00 -1.62
N ALA A 10 -6.29 10.73 -1.66
CA ALA A 10 -6.30 9.93 -2.87
C ALA A 10 -7.69 9.40 -3.26
N THR A 11 -8.60 9.23 -2.31
CA THR A 11 -9.93 8.63 -2.55
C THR A 11 -11.06 9.66 -2.50
N GLY A 12 -10.83 10.83 -1.89
CA GLY A 12 -11.85 11.89 -1.73
C GLY A 12 -12.89 11.61 -0.64
N PHE A 13 -13.06 10.35 -0.24
CA PHE A 13 -14.02 9.90 0.78
C PHE A 13 -13.32 9.34 2.03
N THR A 14 -14.10 9.20 3.10
CA THR A 14 -13.64 8.52 4.33
C THR A 14 -13.71 7.00 4.12
N PRO A 15 -12.83 6.22 4.76
CA PRO A 15 -12.94 4.76 4.75
C PRO A 15 -14.28 4.24 5.29
N ASN A 16 -14.86 4.91 6.30
CA ASN A 16 -16.17 4.55 6.84
C ASN A 16 -17.28 4.68 5.79
N PHE A 17 -17.31 5.81 5.09
CA PHE A 17 -18.31 6.07 4.05
C PHE A 17 -18.18 5.09 2.88
N MET A 18 -16.96 4.77 2.45
CA MET A 18 -16.73 3.78 1.40
C MET A 18 -17.16 2.37 1.79
N MET A 19 -17.10 2.02 3.07
CA MET A 19 -17.46 0.68 3.54
C MET A 19 -18.97 0.52 3.77
N PHE A 20 -19.63 1.57 4.29
CA PHE A 20 -21.01 1.47 4.75
C PHE A 20 -22.01 2.36 4.00
N GLY A 21 -21.54 3.23 3.09
CA GLY A 21 -22.39 4.21 2.39
C GLY A 21 -22.88 5.35 3.32
N ARG A 22 -22.32 5.44 4.52
CA ARG A 22 -22.61 6.43 5.57
C ARG A 22 -21.44 6.55 6.54
N GLU A 23 -21.38 7.66 7.27
CA GLU A 23 -20.46 7.79 8.38
C GLU A 23 -20.94 6.98 9.59
N VAL A 24 -19.99 6.40 10.32
CA VAL A 24 -20.27 5.68 11.57
C VAL A 24 -20.31 6.70 12.70
N SER A 25 -21.31 6.61 13.58
CA SER A 25 -21.39 7.46 14.77
C SER A 25 -20.23 7.14 15.72
N GLU A 26 -19.42 8.14 16.01
CA GLU A 26 -18.36 8.05 17.01
C GLU A 26 -18.92 8.43 18.39
N PRO A 27 -18.30 7.96 19.50
CA PRO A 27 -18.78 8.26 20.85
C PRO A 27 -18.90 9.76 21.15
N VAL A 28 -18.09 10.59 20.50
CA VAL A 28 -18.16 12.05 20.61
C VAL A 28 -19.45 12.61 19.99
N ASP A 29 -19.95 12.00 18.92
CA ASP A 29 -21.18 12.43 18.24
C ASP A 29 -22.41 12.16 19.12
N LEU A 30 -22.37 11.10 19.94
CA LEU A 30 -23.42 10.81 20.92
C LEU A 30 -23.49 11.87 22.03
N VAL A 31 -22.35 12.42 22.43
CA VAL A 31 -22.27 13.46 23.47
C VAL A 31 -22.59 14.85 22.89
N ALA A 32 -22.12 15.13 21.69
CA ALA A 32 -22.36 16.41 20.99
C ALA A 32 -23.77 16.50 20.38
N GLY A 33 -24.45 15.37 20.18
CA GLY A 33 -25.70 15.24 19.45
C GLY A 33 -25.46 15.12 17.94
N LEU A 34 -26.18 14.22 17.29
CA LEU A 34 -26.21 14.14 15.83
C LEU A 34 -27.23 15.16 15.28
N PRO A 35 -26.97 15.76 14.10
CA PRO A 35 -27.99 16.52 13.40
C PRO A 35 -29.21 15.63 13.14
N GLN A 36 -30.43 16.19 13.25
CA GLN A 36 -31.65 15.43 12.99
C GLN A 36 -31.66 14.96 11.53
N ASP A 37 -31.69 13.64 11.34
CA ASP A 37 -32.02 13.05 10.04
C ASP A 37 -33.43 13.52 9.65
N SER A 38 -33.62 13.86 8.38
CA SER A 38 -34.90 14.34 7.84
C SER A 38 -36.06 13.43 8.25
N ASP A 39 -37.21 14.01 8.62
CA ASP A 39 -38.42 13.36 9.18
C ASP A 39 -39.01 12.19 8.35
N THR A 40 -38.47 11.91 7.16
CA THR A 40 -38.88 10.80 6.30
C THR A 40 -37.87 9.67 6.42
N LEU A 41 -38.10 8.76 7.36
CA LEU A 41 -37.36 7.50 7.40
C LEU A 41 -37.77 6.64 6.18
N PRO A 42 -36.85 6.29 5.28
CA PRO A 42 -37.18 5.45 4.14
C PRO A 42 -37.66 4.08 4.61
N SER A 43 -38.53 3.46 3.81
CA SER A 43 -38.92 2.07 4.05
C SER A 43 -37.67 1.17 3.99
N ALA A 44 -37.66 0.06 4.73
CA ALA A 44 -36.53 -0.88 4.74
C ALA A 44 -35.99 -1.25 3.33
N PRO A 45 -36.83 -1.58 2.32
CA PRO A 45 -36.36 -1.81 0.95
C PRO A 45 -35.74 -0.57 0.29
N GLU A 46 -36.30 0.61 0.50
CA GLU A 46 -35.80 1.86 -0.07
C GLU A 46 -34.43 2.22 0.51
N TYR A 47 -34.25 2.02 1.82
CA TYR A 47 -32.96 2.23 2.49
C TYR A 47 -31.87 1.35 1.90
N VAL A 48 -32.16 0.06 1.67
CA VAL A 48 -31.21 -0.88 1.06
C VAL A 48 -30.85 -0.46 -0.35
N GLN A 49 -31.84 -0.04 -1.15
CA GLN A 49 -31.60 0.44 -2.50
C GLN A 49 -30.73 1.71 -2.51
N GLN A 50 -31.08 2.72 -1.72
CA GLN A 50 -30.30 3.95 -1.60
C GLN A 50 -28.87 3.69 -1.12
N THR A 51 -28.68 2.76 -0.17
CA THR A 51 -27.35 2.40 0.33
C THR A 51 -26.51 1.76 -0.78
N ARG A 52 -27.10 0.88 -1.59
CA ARG A 52 -26.43 0.27 -2.74
C ARG A 52 -26.02 1.33 -3.76
N GLU A 53 -26.95 2.20 -4.16
CA GLU A 53 -26.68 3.26 -5.13
C GLU A 53 -25.55 4.20 -4.64
N ARG A 54 -25.58 4.59 -3.36
CA ARG A 54 -24.50 5.39 -2.76
C ARG A 54 -23.16 4.69 -2.83
N LEU A 55 -23.08 3.41 -2.49
CA LEU A 55 -21.84 2.65 -2.53
C LEU A 55 -21.30 2.52 -3.96
N GLU A 56 -22.17 2.18 -4.92
CA GLU A 56 -21.80 2.06 -6.34
C GLU A 56 -21.21 3.38 -6.87
N LEU A 57 -21.91 4.50 -6.67
CA LEU A 57 -21.45 5.83 -7.06
C LEU A 57 -20.14 6.21 -6.36
N THR A 58 -20.04 5.96 -5.05
CA THR A 58 -18.83 6.28 -4.28
C THR A 58 -17.62 5.52 -4.81
N HIS A 59 -17.78 4.22 -5.08
CA HIS A 59 -16.70 3.40 -5.60
C HIS A 59 -16.30 3.76 -7.03
N GLU A 60 -17.24 4.17 -7.87
CA GLU A 60 -16.97 4.69 -9.21
C GLU A 60 -16.10 5.95 -9.14
N ILE A 61 -16.57 6.98 -8.42
CA ILE A 61 -15.83 8.24 -8.23
C ILE A 61 -14.44 7.98 -7.62
N THR A 62 -14.37 7.09 -6.62
CA THR A 62 -13.11 6.78 -5.97
C THR A 62 -12.13 6.10 -6.91
N ARG A 63 -12.60 5.25 -7.84
CA ARG A 63 -11.73 4.56 -8.80
C ARG A 63 -11.08 5.55 -9.76
N ASP A 64 -11.83 6.54 -10.20
CA ASP A 64 -11.34 7.60 -11.08
C ASP A 64 -10.30 8.47 -10.36
N ALA A 65 -10.64 8.95 -9.14
CA ALA A 65 -9.73 9.74 -8.31
C ALA A 65 -8.43 8.97 -7.99
N LEU A 66 -8.54 7.68 -7.67
CA LEU A 66 -7.39 6.83 -7.38
C LEU A 66 -6.52 6.65 -8.63
N GLY A 67 -7.12 6.50 -9.81
CA GLY A 67 -6.41 6.41 -11.08
C GLY A 67 -5.55 7.65 -11.36
N GLU A 68 -6.06 8.84 -11.07
CA GLU A 68 -5.31 10.10 -11.19
C GLU A 68 -4.22 10.22 -10.13
N SER A 69 -4.54 9.91 -8.87
CA SER A 69 -3.59 9.94 -7.76
C SER A 69 -2.40 9.00 -8.02
N VAL A 70 -2.65 7.78 -8.50
CA VAL A 70 -1.60 6.81 -8.85
C VAL A 70 -0.71 7.36 -9.97
N LYS A 71 -1.27 8.01 -11.00
CA LYS A 71 -0.47 8.64 -12.06
C LYS A 71 0.43 9.74 -11.50
N HIS A 72 -0.09 10.60 -10.62
CA HIS A 72 0.68 11.67 -9.99
C HIS A 72 1.81 11.12 -9.11
N VAL A 73 1.49 10.17 -8.23
CA VAL A 73 2.46 9.52 -7.34
C VAL A 73 3.54 8.80 -8.15
N LYS A 74 3.17 8.07 -9.20
CA LYS A 74 4.12 7.42 -10.11
C LYS A 74 5.06 8.43 -10.76
N ARG A 75 4.54 9.53 -11.31
CA ARG A 75 5.38 10.60 -11.89
C ARG A 75 6.36 11.16 -10.87
N GLN A 76 5.92 11.39 -9.64
CA GLN A 76 6.78 11.91 -8.58
C GLN A 76 7.87 10.91 -8.18
N TYR A 77 7.52 9.63 -8.10
CA TYR A 77 8.46 8.55 -7.82
C TYR A 77 9.50 8.40 -8.95
N ASP A 78 9.04 8.36 -10.20
CA ASP A 78 9.88 8.17 -11.38
C ASP A 78 10.90 9.31 -11.58
N LYS A 79 10.67 10.52 -11.04
CA LYS A 79 11.61 11.66 -11.13
C LYS A 79 12.99 11.37 -10.52
N ASN A 80 13.03 10.63 -9.41
CA ASN A 80 14.25 10.37 -8.66
C ASN A 80 14.75 8.92 -8.82
N CYS A 81 14.09 8.13 -9.66
CA CYS A 81 14.38 6.71 -9.81
C CYS A 81 15.50 6.50 -10.84
N TYR A 82 16.61 5.90 -10.40
CA TYR A 82 17.64 5.39 -11.30
C TYR A 82 17.30 3.95 -11.67
N ARG A 83 16.88 3.73 -12.92
CA ARG A 83 16.59 2.37 -13.41
C ARG A 83 17.89 1.64 -13.69
N THR A 84 18.37 0.89 -12.72
CA THR A 84 19.44 -0.08 -12.93
C THR A 84 18.81 -1.38 -13.41
N GLN A 85 18.96 -1.69 -14.69
CA GLN A 85 18.58 -2.99 -15.24
C GLN A 85 19.77 -3.94 -15.11
N TYR A 86 19.55 -5.06 -14.46
CA TYR A 86 20.55 -6.12 -14.41
C TYR A 86 20.27 -7.16 -15.49
N GLN A 87 21.31 -7.85 -15.92
CA GLN A 87 21.25 -8.96 -16.88
C GLN A 87 21.59 -10.28 -16.19
N ILE A 88 21.16 -11.39 -16.81
CA ILE A 88 21.55 -12.72 -16.36
C ILE A 88 23.07 -12.85 -16.46
N GLY A 89 23.70 -13.29 -15.37
CA GLY A 89 25.15 -13.36 -15.24
C GLY A 89 25.81 -12.15 -14.59
N ASP A 90 25.08 -11.06 -14.33
CA ASP A 90 25.63 -9.91 -13.59
C ASP A 90 25.93 -10.27 -12.13
N ALA A 91 27.08 -9.78 -11.66
CA ALA A 91 27.49 -9.92 -10.26
C ALA A 91 26.87 -8.81 -9.40
N VAL A 92 26.07 -9.20 -8.41
CA VAL A 92 25.33 -8.29 -7.54
C VAL A 92 25.63 -8.57 -6.07
N TRP A 93 25.64 -7.52 -5.27
CA TRP A 93 25.73 -7.59 -3.81
C TRP A 93 24.33 -7.68 -3.21
N TYR A 94 24.09 -8.67 -2.37
CA TYR A 94 22.82 -8.91 -1.68
C TYR A 94 22.79 -8.16 -0.34
N LEU A 95 21.74 -7.36 -0.09
CA LEU A 95 21.58 -6.61 1.15
C LEU A 95 21.10 -7.54 2.29
N ILE A 96 21.98 -7.81 3.26
CA ILE A 96 21.73 -8.64 4.45
C ILE A 96 21.44 -7.82 5.72
N LYS A 97 21.05 -6.55 5.58
CA LYS A 97 20.93 -5.61 6.71
C LYS A 97 19.88 -6.05 7.74
N GLY A 98 20.32 -6.76 8.77
CA GLY A 98 19.49 -7.21 9.89
C GLY A 98 19.00 -8.64 9.89
N THR A 99 19.36 -9.41 8.87
CA THR A 99 19.16 -10.86 8.88
C THR A 99 20.18 -11.53 9.79
N GLN A 100 21.39 -10.99 9.87
CA GLN A 100 22.45 -11.53 10.71
C GLN A 100 22.36 -10.98 12.15
N ARG A 101 22.07 -11.87 13.11
CA ARG A 101 22.27 -11.63 14.55
C ARG A 101 23.48 -12.43 15.01
N VAL A 102 24.60 -11.76 15.17
CA VAL A 102 25.83 -12.38 15.67
C VAL A 102 25.95 -12.11 17.17
N LYS A 103 26.08 -13.18 17.96
CA LYS A 103 26.28 -13.09 19.41
C LYS A 103 27.49 -12.20 19.70
N ASN A 104 27.36 -11.30 20.68
CA ASN A 104 28.40 -10.36 21.11
C ASN A 104 28.88 -9.36 20.04
N LYS A 105 28.09 -9.10 18.98
CA LYS A 105 28.37 -8.04 18.01
C LYS A 105 27.19 -7.08 17.88
N VAL A 106 27.50 -5.80 17.73
CA VAL A 106 26.49 -4.77 17.49
C VAL A 106 26.14 -4.74 16.00
N ARG A 107 24.85 -4.80 15.66
CA ARG A 107 24.33 -4.84 14.28
C ARG A 107 24.87 -3.71 13.39
N LYS A 108 25.17 -2.54 13.97
CA LYS A 108 25.72 -1.38 13.26
C LYS A 108 27.08 -1.65 12.60
N PHE A 109 27.87 -2.59 13.15
CA PHE A 109 29.21 -2.94 12.66
C PHE A 109 29.25 -4.27 11.88
N LEU A 110 28.09 -4.89 11.62
CA LEU A 110 28.03 -6.04 10.72
C LEU A 110 27.97 -5.57 9.27
N PRO A 111 28.55 -6.32 8.32
CA PRO A 111 28.45 -6.00 6.90
C PRO A 111 26.98 -5.92 6.49
N ALA A 112 26.63 -4.86 5.78
CA ALA A 112 25.27 -4.66 5.29
C ALA A 112 24.99 -5.47 4.01
N TYR A 113 26.03 -5.86 3.29
CA TYR A 113 25.96 -6.56 2.01
C TYR A 113 26.78 -7.85 2.06
N GLU A 114 26.32 -8.87 1.33
CA GLU A 114 26.97 -10.14 1.12
C GLU A 114 27.06 -10.42 -0.39
N GLY A 115 28.13 -11.06 -0.85
CA GLY A 115 28.29 -11.32 -2.28
C GLY A 115 29.75 -11.51 -2.70
N PRO A 116 30.01 -11.67 -4.01
CA PRO A 116 29.06 -11.49 -5.12
C PRO A 116 28.11 -12.69 -5.34
N TYR A 117 26.86 -12.40 -5.72
CA TYR A 117 25.89 -13.37 -6.24
C TYR A 117 25.64 -13.11 -7.72
N PHE A 118 25.24 -14.13 -8.46
CA PHE A 118 24.92 -14.01 -9.88
C PHE A 118 23.42 -14.08 -10.12
N ILE A 119 22.93 -13.24 -11.02
CA ILE A 119 21.55 -13.28 -11.49
C ILE A 119 21.36 -14.48 -12.41
N LEU A 120 20.37 -15.31 -12.10
CA LEU A 120 20.02 -16.48 -12.89
C LEU A 120 18.84 -16.22 -13.83
N GLY A 121 17.95 -15.30 -13.45
CA GLY A 121 16.74 -15.02 -14.23
C GLY A 121 15.94 -13.85 -13.67
N HIS A 122 15.02 -13.36 -14.51
CA HIS A 122 14.10 -12.27 -14.18
C HIS A 122 12.71 -12.84 -13.88
N LEU A 123 12.17 -12.54 -12.70
CA LEU A 123 10.77 -12.82 -12.35
C LEU A 123 9.87 -11.61 -12.65
N ASP A 124 10.39 -10.41 -12.42
CA ASP A 124 9.75 -9.12 -12.68
C ASP A 124 10.83 -8.06 -12.96
N ASP A 125 10.45 -6.84 -13.37
CA ASP A 125 11.36 -5.72 -13.65
C ASP A 125 12.23 -5.37 -12.43
N LEU A 126 11.68 -5.51 -11.22
CA LEU A 126 12.36 -5.27 -9.95
C LEU A 126 12.67 -6.57 -9.17
N VAL A 127 12.43 -7.74 -9.74
CA VAL A 127 12.53 -9.00 -9.00
C VAL A 127 13.39 -9.98 -9.78
N HIS A 128 14.53 -10.33 -9.21
CA HIS A 128 15.51 -11.20 -9.86
C HIS A 128 15.82 -12.43 -9.00
N GLY A 129 15.97 -13.58 -9.65
CA GLY A 129 16.38 -14.81 -8.99
C GLY A 129 17.90 -14.88 -8.91
N THR A 130 18.44 -15.25 -7.74
CA THR A 130 19.88 -15.39 -7.55
C THR A 130 20.30 -16.76 -7.05
N GLN A 131 21.51 -17.18 -7.45
CA GLN A 131 22.15 -18.40 -6.98
C GLN A 131 22.81 -18.15 -5.61
N THR A 132 22.27 -18.68 -4.51
CA THR A 132 22.99 -18.65 -3.23
C THR A 132 24.00 -19.79 -3.10
N ARG A 133 24.97 -19.64 -2.18
CA ARG A 133 25.97 -20.67 -1.84
C ARG A 133 25.38 -21.95 -1.21
N GLY A 134 24.08 -22.00 -0.92
CA GLY A 134 23.44 -23.18 -0.31
C GLY A 134 22.00 -23.37 -0.75
N SER A 135 21.79 -24.12 -1.84
CA SER A 135 20.54 -24.78 -2.29
C SER A 135 19.19 -24.04 -2.22
N ARG A 136 19.14 -22.75 -1.89
CA ARG A 136 17.92 -21.93 -1.84
C ARG A 136 18.02 -20.80 -2.87
N ALA A 137 16.98 -20.68 -3.69
CA ALA A 137 16.82 -19.53 -4.58
C ALA A 137 16.30 -18.36 -3.73
N ASP A 138 17.10 -17.29 -3.63
CA ASP A 138 16.70 -16.07 -2.93
C ASP A 138 16.33 -14.98 -3.94
N ILE A 139 15.29 -14.23 -3.59
CA ILE A 139 14.71 -13.18 -4.42
C ILE A 139 15.43 -11.86 -4.14
N LEU A 140 16.13 -11.33 -5.13
CA LEU A 140 16.71 -10.00 -5.08
C LEU A 140 15.70 -8.94 -5.52
N ARG A 141 15.66 -7.84 -4.75
CA ARG A 141 15.05 -6.58 -5.17
C ARG A 141 16.14 -5.50 -5.25
N PRO A 142 16.23 -4.74 -6.35
CA PRO A 142 17.13 -3.60 -6.44
C PRO A 142 16.81 -2.58 -5.34
N PRO A 143 17.80 -1.82 -4.87
CA PRO A 143 17.53 -0.61 -4.09
C PRO A 143 16.75 0.38 -4.97
N THR A 144 15.61 0.84 -4.47
CA THR A 144 14.76 1.88 -5.06
C THR A 144 15.41 3.25 -5.04
#